data_AF-A0A3A1Y605-F1
#
_entry.id   AF-A0A3A1Y605-F1
#
_cell.length_a   1.000
_cell.length_b   1.000
_cell.length_c   1.000
_cell.angle_alpha   90.00
_cell.angle_beta   90.00
_cell.angle_gamma   90.00
#
_symmetry.space_group_name_H-M   'P 1'
#
loop_
_entity.id
_entity.type
_entity.pdbx_description
1 polymer ?
#
loop_
_entity_poly.entity_id
_entity_poly.type
_entity_poly.pdbx_seq_one_letter_code
_entity_poly.pdbx_strand_id
1 'polypeptide(L)'
;MDANTTLVAYKALAAAIIFTGSSIGAALGLGILGSKYIEACARQPELIPTVRTQFFLVLGLVDAVPMIALAFGILYSFGVI
;
A
#
# COMPACT_ATOMS: atom_id res chain seq x y z
N MET A 1 28.05 10.40 -22.55
CA MET A 1 26.92 10.15 -21.64
C MET A 1 27.21 10.92 -20.38
N ASP A 2 26.44 11.98 -20.17
CA ASP A 2 26.69 12.92 -19.10
C ASP A 2 26.35 12.24 -17.77
N ALA A 3 27.13 12.50 -16.71
CA ALA A 3 26.92 11.88 -15.40
C ALA A 3 25.49 12.08 -14.84
N ASN A 4 24.78 13.09 -15.34
CA ASN A 4 23.39 13.35 -14.99
C ASN A 4 22.40 12.33 -15.60
N THR A 5 22.65 11.80 -16.80
CA THR A 5 21.72 10.86 -17.44
C THR A 5 21.73 9.50 -16.74
N THR A 6 22.90 9.05 -16.27
CA THR A 6 23.04 7.82 -15.49
C THR A 6 22.45 7.96 -14.09
N LEU A 7 22.63 9.12 -13.44
CA LEU A 7 22.00 9.40 -12.14
C LEU A 7 20.47 9.37 -12.21
N VAL A 8 19.87 9.97 -13.25
CA VAL A 8 18.41 9.94 -13.45
C VAL A 8 17.91 8.52 -13.68
N ALA A 9 18.65 7.69 -14.43
CA ALA A 9 18.30 6.28 -14.65
C ALA A 9 18.30 5.47 -13.34
N TYR A 10 19.29 5.65 -12.47
CA TYR A 10 19.32 4.97 -11.17
C TYR A 10 18.20 5.43 -10.24
N LYS A 11 17.87 6.73 -10.23
CA LYS A 11 16.73 7.26 -9.46
C LYS A 11 15.41 6.66 -9.91
N ALA A 12 15.17 6.57 -11.21
CA ALA A 12 13.96 5.97 -11.77
C ALA A 12 13.83 4.48 -11.41
N LEU A 13 14.95 3.73 -11.44
CA LEU A 13 14.96 2.31 -11.08
C LEU A 13 14.62 2.10 -9.59
N ALA A 14 15.26 2.86 -8.71
CA ALA A 14 15.01 2.78 -7.26
C ALA A 14 13.57 3.19 -6.93
N ALA A 15 13.04 4.23 -7.57
CA ALA A 15 11.65 4.62 -7.44
C ALA A 15 10.71 3.47 -7.85
N ALA A 16 10.92 2.86 -9.03
CA ALA A 16 10.09 1.77 -9.53
C ALA A 16 10.01 0.57 -8.59
N ILE A 17 11.11 0.23 -7.91
CA ILE A 17 11.17 -0.85 -6.91
C ILE A 17 10.31 -0.51 -5.68
N ILE A 18 10.39 0.73 -5.19
CA ILE A 18 9.58 1.19 -4.04
C ILE A 18 8.08 1.16 -4.39
N PHE A 19 7.72 1.63 -5.59
CA PHE A 19 6.33 1.62 -6.06
C PHE A 19 5.75 0.20 -6.16
N THR A 20 6.49 -0.73 -6.76
CA THR A 20 6.04 -2.12 -6.91
C THR A 20 5.96 -2.84 -5.57
N GLY A 21 6.94 -2.65 -4.68
CA GLY A 21 6.91 -3.23 -3.32
C GLY A 21 5.70 -2.74 -2.51
N SER A 22 5.40 -1.44 -2.57
CA SER A 22 4.27 -0.84 -1.86
C SER A 22 2.93 -1.35 -2.40
N SER A 23 2.80 -1.45 -3.73
CA SER A 23 1.59 -1.95 -4.40
C SER A 23 1.27 -3.40 -4.03
N ILE A 24 2.27 -4.27 -4.00
CA ILE A 24 2.09 -5.69 -3.63
C ILE A 24 1.64 -5.82 -2.16
N GLY A 25 2.25 -5.04 -1.25
CA GLY A 25 1.87 -5.03 0.17
C GLY A 25 0.40 -4.60 0.38
N ALA A 26 -0.03 -3.54 -0.29
CA ALA A 26 -1.42 -3.07 -0.23
C ALA A 26 -2.40 -4.10 -0.80
N ALA A 27 -2.10 -4.66 -1.98
CA ALA A 27 -2.99 -5.62 -2.65
C ALA A 27 -3.20 -6.91 -1.82
N LEU A 28 -2.12 -7.45 -1.24
CA LEU A 28 -2.21 -8.64 -0.39
C LEU A 28 -2.93 -8.35 0.94
N GLY A 29 -2.62 -7.23 1.59
CA GLY A 29 -3.24 -6.85 2.87
C GLY A 29 -4.75 -6.64 2.72
N LEU A 30 -5.17 -5.88 1.70
CA LEU A 30 -6.58 -5.62 1.42
C LEU A 30 -7.32 -6.87 0.95
N GLY A 31 -6.68 -7.72 0.13
CA GLY A 31 -7.27 -8.97 -0.34
C GLY A 31 -7.57 -9.96 0.79
N ILE A 32 -6.63 -10.16 1.70
CA ILE A 32 -6.81 -11.06 2.85
C ILE A 32 -7.89 -10.51 3.78
N LEU A 33 -7.80 -9.22 4.14
CA LEU A 33 -8.75 -8.57 5.05
C LEU A 33 -10.18 -8.57 4.47
N GLY A 34 -10.33 -8.25 3.18
CA GLY A 34 -11.61 -8.25 2.47
C GLY A 34 -12.25 -9.64 2.41
N SER A 35 -11.45 -10.69 2.15
CA SER A 35 -11.97 -12.07 2.12
C SER A 35 -12.54 -12.49 3.48
N LYS A 36 -11.86 -12.13 4.57
CA LYS A 36 -12.29 -12.45 5.95
C LYS A 36 -13.49 -11.63 6.39
N TYR A 37 -13.59 -10.38 5.96
CA TYR A 37 -14.76 -9.56 6.17
C TYR A 37 -16.02 -10.17 5.55
N ILE A 38 -15.92 -10.62 4.30
CA ILE A 38 -17.04 -11.25 3.58
C ILE A 38 -17.44 -12.57 4.26
N GLU A 39 -16.46 -13.39 4.66
CA GLU A 39 -16.72 -14.65 5.40
C GLU A 39 -17.44 -14.39 6.73
N ALA A 40 -17.02 -13.38 7.49
CA ALA A 40 -17.66 -13.00 8.75
C ALA A 40 -19.10 -12.50 8.54
N CYS A 41 -19.33 -11.66 7.52
CA CYS A 41 -20.67 -11.17 7.18
C CYS A 41 -21.61 -12.30 6.74
N ALA A 42 -21.10 -13.29 6.01
CA ALA A 42 -21.88 -14.45 5.56
C ALA A 42 -22.26 -15.39 6.71
N ARG A 43 -21.38 -15.57 7.72
CA ARG A 43 -21.64 -16.43 8.87
C ARG A 43 -22.61 -15.80 9.87
N GLN A 44 -22.48 -14.50 10.12
CA GLN A 44 -23.28 -13.79 11.12
C GLN A 44 -23.69 -12.40 10.61
N PRO A 45 -24.81 -12.30 9.88
CA PRO A 45 -25.26 -11.03 9.30
C PRO A 45 -25.65 -9.97 10.35
N GLU A 46 -25.97 -10.40 11.57
CA GLU A 46 -26.28 -9.51 12.69
C GLU A 46 -25.05 -8.78 13.27
N LEU A 47 -23.84 -9.28 13.02
CA LEU A 47 -22.59 -8.65 13.47
C LEU A 47 -21.99 -7.68 12.46
N ILE A 48 -22.59 -7.52 11.27
CA ILE A 48 -22.12 -6.61 10.21
C ILE A 48 -21.78 -5.20 10.74
N PRO A 49 -22.60 -4.50 11.54
CA PRO A 49 -22.26 -3.14 11.98
C PRO A 49 -21.00 -3.09 12.86
N THR A 50 -20.77 -4.10 13.69
CA THR A 50 -19.58 -4.22 14.54
C THR A 50 -18.35 -4.58 13.71
N VAL A 51 -18.47 -5.59 12.84
CA VAL A 51 -17.39 -6.09 11.99
C VAL A 51 -16.98 -5.03 10.94
N ARG A 52 -17.92 -4.22 10.44
CA ARG A 52 -17.64 -3.10 9.52
C ARG A 52 -16.77 -2.03 10.18
N THR A 53 -17.04 -1.69 11.44
CA THR A 53 -16.27 -0.67 12.16
C THR A 53 -14.83 -1.15 12.42
N GLN A 54 -14.68 -2.40 12.85
CA GLN A 54 -13.37 -3.03 13.03
C GLN A 54 -12.62 -3.19 11.69
N PHE A 55 -13.32 -3.56 10.63
CA PHE A 55 -12.77 -3.65 9.29
C PHE A 55 -12.20 -2.32 8.82
N PHE A 56 -12.92 -1.20 8.93
CA PHE A 56 -12.40 0.10 8.52
C PHE A 56 -11.19 0.55 9.34
N LEU A 57 -11.15 0.22 10.63
CA LEU A 57 -10.03 0.56 11.50
C LEU A 57 -8.76 -0.21 11.11
N VAL A 58 -8.89 -1.51 10.84
CA VAL A 58 -7.76 -2.35 10.38
C VAL A 58 -7.39 -2.04 8.93
N LEU A 59 -8.36 -1.76 8.06
CA LEU A 59 -8.16 -1.37 6.66
C LEU A 59 -7.30 -0.10 6.57
N GLY A 60 -7.65 0.94 7.36
CA GLY A 60 -6.85 2.16 7.41
C GLY A 60 -5.43 1.92 7.91
N LEU A 61 -5.25 1.02 8.89
CA LEU A 61 -3.92 0.66 9.38
C LEU A 61 -3.09 -0.13 8.37
N VAL A 62 -3.72 -1.08 7.66
CA VAL A 62 -3.09 -1.89 6.59
C VAL A 62 -2.67 -1.03 5.41
N ASP A 63 -3.46 -0.01 5.06
CA ASP A 63 -3.16 0.88 3.92
C ASP A 63 -2.15 1.99 4.28
N ALA A 64 -2.07 2.39 5.55
CA ALA A 64 -1.14 3.43 5.98
C ALA A 64 0.33 3.09 5.69
N VAL A 65 0.75 1.85 5.94
CA VAL A 65 2.15 1.40 5.76
C VAL A 65 2.63 1.50 4.29
N PRO A 66 1.94 0.90 3.30
CA PRO A 66 2.34 1.04 1.90
C PRO A 66 2.19 2.47 1.39
N MET A 67 1.23 3.26 1.88
CA MET A 67 1.09 4.68 1.48
C MET A 67 2.25 5.55 1.98
N ILE A 68 2.78 5.27 3.18
CA ILE A 68 3.99 5.94 3.67
C ILE A 68 5.19 5.60 2.77
N ALA A 69 5.38 4.32 2.42
CA ALA A 69 6.45 3.89 1.53
C ALA A 69 6.32 4.53 0.13
N LEU A 70 5.09 4.63 -0.40
CA LEU A 70 4.78 5.33 -1.64
C LEU A 70 5.20 6.80 -1.58
N ALA A 71 4.87 7.50 -0.50
CA ALA A 71 5.22 8.91 -0.32
C ALA A 71 6.75 9.12 -0.34
N PHE A 72 7.52 8.26 0.32
CA PHE A 72 8.98 8.28 0.25
C PHE A 72 9.49 8.03 -1.17
N GLY A 73 8.92 7.06 -1.90
CA GLY A 73 9.28 6.80 -3.30
C GLY A 73 9.02 7.99 -4.23
N ILE A 74 7.92 8.70 -4.02
CA ILE A 74 7.60 9.94 -4.75
C ILE A 74 8.62 11.03 -4.43
N LEU A 75 8.89 11.30 -3.15
CA LEU A 75 9.83 12.35 -2.74
C LEU A 75 11.25 12.08 -3.27
N TYR A 76 11.68 10.82 -3.25
CA TYR A 76 12.95 10.39 -3.81
C TYR A 76 13.02 10.58 -5.34
N SER A 77 11.92 10.30 -6.05
CA SER A 77 11.83 10.51 -7.50
C SER A 77 11.96 12.00 -7.87
N PHE A 78 11.35 12.89 -7.08
CA PHE A 78 11.50 14.34 -7.24
C PHE A 78 12.85 14.88 -6.74
N GLY A 79 13.70 14.04 -6.16
CA GLY A 79 15.00 14.42 -5.62
C GLY A 79 14.92 15.37 -4.42
N VAL A 80 13.79 15.34 -3.70
CA VAL A 80 13.58 16.11 -2.47
C VAL A 80 14.34 15.46 -1.30
N ILE A 81 14.46 14.13 -1.35
CA ILE A 81 15.29 13.27 -0.48
C ILE A 81 16.11 12.33 -1.36
#